data_AF-A0A7Y2ITU1-F1
#
_entry.id   AF-A0A7Y2ITU1-F1
#
_cell.length_a   1.000
_cell.length_b   1.000
_cell.length_c   1.000
_cell.angle_alpha   90.00
_cell.angle_beta   90.00
_cell.angle_gamma   90.00
#
_symmetry.space_group_name_H-M   'P 1'
#
loop_
_entity.id
_entity.type
_entity.pdbx_description
1 polymer ?
#
loop_
_entity_poly.entity_id
_entity_poly.type
_entity_poly.pdbx_seq_one_letter_code
_entity_poly.pdbx_strand_id
1 'polypeptide(L)'
;MFDIDDLLARIKALSDRIDQLDAADPARVALEAERELLRADARSSVGPGAPAEYLAYELKHLRRRLAELDGETIEPPSAARNPMALTDHEAFSRHINEMLETKTGDERTFLVGRISELERQLADIDRKTS
;
A
#
# COMPACT_ATOMS: atom_id res chain seq x y z
N MET A 1 -6.87 7.13 -25.60
CA MET A 1 -7.53 6.53 -24.43
C MET A 1 -6.98 5.13 -24.33
N PHE A 2 -6.25 4.80 -23.27
CA PHE A 2 -5.72 3.44 -23.09
C PHE A 2 -6.89 2.50 -22.78
N ASP A 3 -6.85 1.29 -23.32
CA ASP A 3 -7.80 0.24 -22.94
C ASP A 3 -7.50 -0.23 -21.51
N ILE A 4 -8.48 -0.77 -20.80
CA ILE A 4 -8.27 -1.30 -19.45
C ILE A 4 -7.20 -2.40 -19.47
N ASP A 5 -7.19 -3.25 -20.50
CA ASP A 5 -6.21 -4.32 -20.64
C ASP A 5 -4.77 -3.77 -20.81
N ASP A 6 -4.60 -2.64 -21.51
CA ASP A 6 -3.31 -1.95 -21.64
C ASP A 6 -2.83 -1.39 -20.31
N LEU A 7 -3.75 -0.81 -19.52
CA LEU A 7 -3.46 -0.30 -18.18
C LEU A 7 -3.03 -1.44 -17.26
N LEU A 8 -3.75 -2.56 -17.28
CA LEU A 8 -3.42 -3.76 -16.49
C LEU A 8 -2.05 -4.33 -16.85
N ALA A 9 -1.77 -4.46 -18.15
CA ALA A 9 -0.49 -4.96 -18.64
C ALA A 9 0.67 -4.07 -18.17
N ARG A 10 0.52 -2.75 -18.25
CA ARG A 10 1.54 -1.80 -17.75
C ARG A 10 1.70 -1.84 -16.24
N ILE A 11 0.60 -1.89 -15.51
CA ILE A 11 0.62 -1.99 -14.05
C ILE A 11 1.36 -3.27 -13.60
N LYS A 12 1.15 -4.38 -14.31
CA LYS A 12 1.86 -5.64 -14.07
C LYS A 12 3.35 -5.51 -14.36
N ALA A 13 3.71 -5.00 -15.54
CA ALA A 13 5.10 -4.79 -15.93
C ALA A 13 5.86 -3.87 -14.96
N LEU A 14 5.21 -2.82 -14.44
CA LEU A 14 5.81 -1.95 -13.44
C LEU A 14 6.05 -2.67 -12.11
N SER A 15 5.11 -3.49 -11.63
CA SER A 15 5.37 -4.27 -10.41
C SER A 15 6.46 -5.31 -10.59
N ASP A 16 6.47 -6.02 -11.71
CA ASP A 16 7.54 -6.99 -11.99
C ASP A 16 8.92 -6.31 -12.00
N ARG A 17 8.97 -5.06 -12.51
CA ARG A 17 10.19 -4.25 -12.50
C ARG A 17 10.56 -3.76 -11.10
N ILE A 18 9.59 -3.29 -10.31
CA ILE A 18 9.80 -2.86 -8.92
C ILE A 18 10.29 -4.02 -8.05
N ASP A 19 9.72 -5.21 -8.23
CA ASP A 19 10.08 -6.41 -7.45
C ASP A 19 11.51 -6.89 -7.75
N GLN A 20 12.10 -6.47 -8.88
CA GLN A 20 13.50 -6.73 -9.24
C GLN A 20 14.48 -5.67 -8.68
N LEU A 21 13.98 -4.55 -8.14
CA LEU A 21 14.82 -3.49 -7.58
C LEU A 21 15.04 -3.68 -6.08
N ASP A 22 16.25 -3.34 -5.62
CA ASP A 22 16.54 -3.23 -4.21
C ASP A 22 15.65 -2.16 -3.55
N ALA A 23 15.35 -2.34 -2.25
CA ALA A 23 14.52 -1.40 -1.50
C ALA A 23 15.11 0.02 -1.45
N ALA A 24 16.44 0.15 -1.55
CA ALA A 24 17.15 1.42 -1.53
C ALA A 24 17.35 2.03 -2.93
N ASP A 25 16.88 1.38 -4.00
CA ASP A 25 17.07 1.89 -5.35
C ASP A 25 16.26 3.19 -5.56
N PRO A 26 16.90 4.31 -5.95
CA PRO A 26 16.20 5.58 -6.14
C PRO A 26 15.18 5.55 -7.27
N ALA A 27 15.32 4.66 -8.27
CA ALA A 27 14.35 4.50 -9.35
C ALA A 27 13.03 3.86 -8.86
N ARG A 28 13.07 3.15 -7.74
CA ARG A 28 11.91 2.45 -7.18
C ARG A 28 10.77 3.41 -6.84
N VAL A 29 11.08 4.55 -6.21
CA VAL A 29 10.09 5.56 -5.82
C VAL A 29 9.34 6.12 -7.02
N ALA A 30 10.06 6.42 -8.11
CA ALA A 30 9.45 6.95 -9.32
C ALA A 30 8.53 5.92 -10.00
N LEU A 31 8.96 4.66 -10.07
CA LEU A 31 8.15 3.57 -10.64
C LEU A 31 6.92 3.26 -9.78
N GLU A 32 7.04 3.33 -8.46
CA GLU A 32 5.93 3.14 -7.54
C GLU A 32 4.88 4.26 -7.69
N ALA A 33 5.32 5.51 -7.86
CA ALA A 33 4.44 6.64 -8.14
C ALA A 33 3.72 6.51 -9.50
N GLU A 34 4.46 6.14 -10.56
CA GLU A 34 3.88 5.89 -11.89
C GLU A 34 2.83 4.78 -11.86
N ARG A 35 3.13 3.68 -11.15
CA ARG A 35 2.20 2.57 -10.96
C ARG A 35 0.93 3.01 -10.25
N GLU A 36 1.03 3.89 -9.25
CA GLU A 36 -0.15 4.35 -8.51
C GLU A 36 -1.03 5.29 -9.35
N LEU A 37 -0.42 6.11 -10.21
CA LEU A 37 -1.16 6.91 -11.20
C LEU A 37 -1.95 6.01 -12.16
N LEU A 38 -1.30 5.00 -12.74
CA LEU A 38 -1.98 4.06 -13.64
C LEU A 38 -3.09 3.27 -12.95
N ARG A 39 -2.98 2.99 -11.65
CA ARG A 39 -4.06 2.37 -10.87
C ARG A 39 -5.21 3.32 -10.62
N ALA A 40 -4.96 4.60 -10.37
CA ALA A 40 -6.03 5.60 -10.26
C ALA A 40 -6.78 5.72 -11.60
N ASP A 41 -6.04 5.72 -12.71
CA ASP A 41 -6.62 5.74 -14.05
C ASP A 41 -7.42 4.46 -14.33
N ALA A 42 -6.89 3.28 -13.98
CA ALA A 42 -7.60 2.01 -14.09
C ALA A 42 -8.88 2.03 -13.25
N ARG A 43 -8.82 2.41 -11.96
CA ARG A 43 -9.99 2.54 -11.07
C ARG A 43 -11.07 3.45 -11.64
N SER A 44 -10.70 4.58 -12.23
CA SER A 44 -11.68 5.49 -12.84
C SER A 44 -12.27 4.95 -14.15
N SER A 45 -11.56 4.03 -14.81
CA SER A 45 -11.97 3.42 -16.08
C SER A 45 -12.84 2.17 -15.90
N VAL A 46 -12.63 1.40 -14.83
CA VAL A 46 -13.48 0.25 -14.50
C VAL A 46 -14.59 0.64 -13.54
N GLY A 47 -15.83 0.63 -14.05
CA GLY A 47 -17.04 0.68 -13.25
C GLY A 47 -17.31 -0.64 -12.48
N PRO A 48 -18.55 -0.91 -12.03
CA PRO A 48 -18.93 -2.09 -11.25
C PRO A 48 -18.80 -3.46 -11.98
N GLY A 49 -18.03 -3.55 -13.06
CA GLY A 49 -17.73 -4.75 -13.84
C GLY A 49 -16.24 -5.00 -14.02
N ALA A 50 -15.41 -4.56 -13.07
CA ALA A 50 -13.97 -4.76 -13.16
C ALA A 50 -13.59 -6.26 -13.23
N PRO A 51 -12.61 -6.66 -14.07
CA PRO A 51 -12.17 -8.03 -14.14
C PRO A 51 -11.67 -8.54 -12.79
N ALA A 52 -11.96 -9.80 -12.45
CA ALA A 52 -11.55 -10.41 -11.18
C ALA A 52 -10.01 -10.37 -10.99
N GLU A 53 -9.25 -10.53 -12.06
CA GLU A 53 -7.79 -10.42 -12.05
C GLU A 53 -7.31 -9.04 -11.60
N TYR A 54 -7.97 -7.98 -12.07
CA TYR A 54 -7.68 -6.62 -11.64
C TYR A 54 -7.97 -6.43 -10.15
N LEU A 55 -9.15 -6.87 -9.70
CA LEU A 55 -9.56 -6.74 -8.30
C LEU A 55 -8.59 -7.48 -7.35
N ALA A 56 -8.16 -8.69 -7.74
CA ALA A 56 -7.17 -9.47 -6.99
C ALA A 56 -5.80 -8.78 -6.94
N TYR A 57 -5.38 -8.19 -8.06
CA TYR A 57 -4.13 -7.46 -8.13
C TYR A 57 -4.15 -6.16 -7.32
N GLU A 58 -5.25 -5.40 -7.39
CA GLU A 58 -5.47 -4.21 -6.58
C GLU A 58 -5.45 -4.57 -5.09
N LEU A 59 -6.14 -5.65 -4.70
CA LEU A 59 -6.16 -6.15 -3.31
C LEU A 59 -4.75 -6.49 -2.79
N LYS A 60 -3.95 -7.21 -3.58
CA LYS A 60 -2.56 -7.55 -3.21
C LYS A 60 -1.73 -6.29 -2.95
N HIS A 61 -1.89 -5.27 -3.80
CA HIS A 61 -1.16 -4.01 -3.64
C HIS A 61 -1.58 -3.23 -2.39
N LEU A 62 -2.89 -3.06 -2.18
CA LEU A 62 -3.38 -2.32 -1.01
C LEU A 62 -2.94 -2.98 0.30
N ARG A 63 -2.91 -4.31 0.35
CA ARG A 63 -2.35 -5.06 1.50
C ARG A 63 -0.86 -4.80 1.69
N ARG A 64 -0.08 -4.72 0.61
CA ARG A 64 1.35 -4.38 0.67
C ARG A 64 1.56 -2.97 1.22
N ARG A 65 0.79 -2.00 0.71
CA ARG A 65 0.85 -0.60 1.17
C ARG A 65 0.47 -0.47 2.65
N LEU A 66 -0.56 -1.19 3.08
CA LEU A 66 -0.95 -1.23 4.49
C LEU A 66 0.18 -1.79 5.37
N ALA A 67 0.85 -2.86 4.94
CA ALA A 67 1.99 -3.43 5.66
C ALA A 67 3.21 -2.51 5.68
N GLU A 68 3.45 -1.73 4.61
CA GLU A 68 4.48 -0.70 4.56
C GLU A 68 4.22 0.38 5.63
N LEU A 69 2.98 0.88 5.74
CA LEU A 69 2.58 1.85 6.77
C LEU A 69 2.73 1.29 8.19
N ASP A 70 2.41 0.01 8.41
CA ASP A 70 2.57 -0.64 9.70
C ASP A 70 4.05 -0.74 10.12
N GLY A 71 4.96 -0.85 9.14
CA GLY A 71 6.40 -0.89 9.32
C GLY A 71 7.06 0.47 9.57
N GLU A 72 6.35 1.60 9.40
CA GLU A 72 6.89 2.95 9.63
C GLU A 72 6.98 3.34 11.12
N THR A 73 6.58 2.45 12.04
CA THR A 73 6.67 2.70 13.48
C THR A 73 8.13 2.72 13.98
N ILE A 74 8.47 3.73 14.77
CA ILE A 74 9.79 3.83 15.39
C ILE A 74 9.74 3.06 16.72
N GLU A 75 10.45 1.93 16.78
CA GLU A 75 10.68 1.25 18.06
C GLU A 75 11.55 2.12 18.96
N PRO A 76 11.17 2.31 20.25
CA PRO A 76 12.02 3.01 21.18
C PRO A 76 13.35 2.27 21.33
N PRO A 77 14.50 2.97 21.43
CA PRO A 77 15.77 2.32 21.67
C PRO A 77 15.67 1.53 22.98
N SER A 78 16.01 0.23 22.93
CA SER A 78 16.07 -0.61 24.12
C SER A 78 16.88 0.09 25.22
N ALA A 79 16.27 0.24 26.40
CA ALA A 79 16.87 0.84 27.59
C ALA A 79 18.25 0.26 27.97
N ALA A 80 18.59 -0.93 27.43
CA ALA A 80 19.90 -1.56 27.60
C ALA A 80 21.08 -0.81 26.94
N ARG A 81 20.84 0.14 26.03
CA ARG A 81 21.93 0.75 25.23
C ARG A 81 22.54 2.04 25.80
N ASN A 82 21.89 2.76 26.71
CA ASN A 82 22.52 3.95 27.29
C ASN A 82 21.92 4.40 28.65
N PRO A 83 22.53 4.03 29.80
CA PRO A 83 22.02 4.40 31.13
C PRO A 83 22.21 5.88 31.50
N MET A 84 22.80 6.70 30.63
CA MET A 84 23.06 8.14 30.85
C MET A 84 22.22 9.08 29.97
N ALA A 85 21.25 8.58 29.22
CA ALA A 85 20.40 9.42 28.40
C ALA A 85 19.42 10.23 29.27
N LEU A 86 19.75 11.51 29.51
CA LEU A 86 18.92 12.53 30.18
C LEU A 86 17.64 12.92 29.39
N THR A 87 17.33 12.21 28.31
CA THR A 87 16.20 12.49 27.42
C THR A 87 15.31 11.26 27.37
N ASP A 88 14.03 11.42 27.69
CA ASP A 88 13.04 10.34 27.67
C ASP A 88 12.81 9.89 26.21
N HIS A 89 13.63 8.95 25.77
CA HIS A 89 13.58 8.38 24.41
C HIS A 89 12.25 7.69 24.12
N GLU A 90 11.55 7.20 25.14
CA GLU A 90 10.21 6.63 25.00
C GLU A 90 9.20 7.71 24.70
N ALA A 91 9.23 8.85 25.42
CA ALA A 91 8.37 9.99 25.15
C ALA A 91 8.60 10.58 23.75
N PHE A 92 9.85 10.66 23.31
CA PHE A 92 10.17 11.13 21.95
C PHE A 92 9.65 10.17 20.87
N SER A 93 9.91 8.86 21.01
CA SER A 93 9.45 7.86 20.04
C SER A 93 7.93 7.79 19.97
N ARG A 94 7.25 7.90 21.14
CA ARG A 94 5.79 8.00 21.23
C ARG A 94 5.26 9.22 20.48
N HIS A 95 5.86 10.39 20.68
CA HIS A 95 5.44 11.62 20.01
C HIS A 95 5.61 11.52 18.47
N ILE A 96 6.70 10.93 18.00
CA ILE A 96 6.90 10.72 16.55
C ILE A 96 5.86 9.72 16.00
N ASN A 97 5.60 8.62 16.71
CA ASN A 97 4.60 7.64 16.31
C ASN A 97 3.17 8.25 16.29
N GLU A 98 2.81 9.09 17.26
CA GLU A 98 1.54 9.84 17.26
C GLU A 98 1.43 10.79 16.06
N MET A 99 2.53 11.46 15.70
CA MET A 99 2.57 12.31 14.50
C MET A 99 2.45 11.51 13.20
N LEU A 100 3.09 10.34 13.12
CA LEU A 100 2.98 9.43 11.99
C LEU A 100 1.54 8.92 11.85
N GLU A 101 0.94 8.45 12.95
CA GLU A 101 -0.43 7.96 12.97
C GLU A 101 -1.45 9.04 12.61
N THR A 102 -1.24 10.29 13.04
CA THR A 102 -2.08 11.42 12.62
C THR A 102 -1.96 11.70 11.12
N LYS A 103 -0.77 11.55 10.53
CA LYS A 103 -0.55 11.77 9.09
C LYS A 103 -1.08 10.63 8.22
N THR A 104 -0.98 9.40 8.70
CA THR A 104 -1.31 8.19 7.92
C THR A 104 -2.67 7.59 8.28
N GLY A 105 -3.35 8.09 9.31
CA GLY A 105 -4.62 7.55 9.81
C GLY A 105 -5.76 7.55 8.78
N ASP A 106 -5.88 8.63 8.00
CA ASP A 106 -6.86 8.73 6.92
C ASP A 106 -6.53 7.75 5.78
N GLU A 107 -5.25 7.62 5.40
CA GLU A 107 -4.77 6.66 4.41
C GLU A 107 -5.06 5.23 4.89
N ARG A 108 -4.76 4.90 6.15
CA ARG A 108 -5.01 3.59 6.74
C ARG A 108 -6.50 3.24 6.73
N THR A 109 -7.35 4.17 7.14
CA THR A 109 -8.81 3.99 7.14
C THR A 109 -9.32 3.72 5.74
N PHE A 110 -8.84 4.48 4.76
CA PHE A 110 -9.17 4.27 3.34
C PHE A 110 -8.72 2.89 2.85
N LEU A 111 -7.47 2.49 3.12
CA LEU A 111 -6.91 1.21 2.69
C LEU A 111 -7.70 0.03 3.25
N VAL A 112 -8.01 0.04 4.56
CA VAL A 112 -8.79 -1.02 5.21
C VAL A 112 -10.21 -1.12 4.63
N GLY A 113 -10.87 0.02 4.43
CA GLY A 113 -12.20 0.06 3.82
C GLY A 113 -12.21 -0.53 2.41
N ARG A 114 -11.22 -0.14 1.59
CA ARG A 114 -11.12 -0.60 0.20
C ARG A 114 -10.73 -2.07 0.09
N ILE A 115 -9.82 -2.56 0.92
CA ILE A 115 -9.47 -3.98 1.01
C ILE A 115 -10.72 -4.82 1.28
N SER A 116 -11.51 -4.41 2.28
CA SER A 116 -12.75 -5.11 2.65
C SER A 116 -13.79 -5.12 1.53
N GLU A 117 -13.88 -4.02 0.76
CA GLU A 117 -14.77 -3.93 -0.40
C GLU A 117 -14.33 -4.89 -1.53
N LEU A 118 -13.05 -4.91 -1.87
CA LEU A 118 -12.50 -5.76 -2.93
C LEU A 118 -12.64 -7.26 -2.58
N GLU A 119 -12.40 -7.63 -1.33
CA GLU A 119 -12.61 -9.00 -0.85
C GLU A 119 -14.07 -9.44 -1.03
N ARG A 120 -15.02 -8.54 -0.73
CA ARG A 120 -16.44 -8.82 -0.89
C ARG A 120 -16.82 -8.97 -2.38
N GLN A 121 -16.30 -8.10 -3.24
CA GLN A 121 -16.51 -8.19 -4.69
C GLN A 121 -15.96 -9.49 -5.29
N LEU A 122 -14.75 -9.89 -4.91
CA LEU A 122 -14.14 -11.15 -5.35
C LEU A 122 -14.96 -12.37 -4.89
N ALA A 123 -15.39 -12.38 -3.62
CA ALA A 123 -16.23 -13.47 -3.10
C ALA A 123 -17.61 -13.54 -3.79
N ASP A 124 -18.17 -12.41 -4.19
CA ASP A 124 -19.42 -12.36 -4.94
C ASP A 124 -19.25 -12.85 -6.39
N ILE A 125 -18.09 -12.59 -7.02
CA ILE A 125 -17.76 -13.12 -8.35
C ILE A 125 -17.62 -14.64 -8.27
N ASP A 126 -16.84 -15.15 -7.31
CA ASP A 126 -16.59 -16.58 -7.11
C ASP A 126 -17.90 -17.38 -6.92
N ARG A 127 -18.84 -16.82 -6.15
CA ARG A 127 -20.20 -17.37 -5.96
C ARG A 127 -21.07 -17.38 -7.22
N LYS A 128 -20.83 -16.49 -8.17
CA LYS A 128 -21.58 -16.41 -9.44
C LYS A 128 -20.99 -17.31 -10.53
N THR A 129 -19.71 -17.66 -10.41
CA THR A 129 -18.98 -18.50 -11.36
C THR A 129 -18.90 -19.97 -10.94
N SER A 130 -19.25 -20.28 -9.68
CA SER A 130 -19.45 -21.65 -9.15
C SER A 130 -20.83 -22.19 -9.48
#